data_AF-W1XK72-F1
#
_entry.id   AF-W1XK72-F1
#
_cell.length_a   1.000
_cell.length_b   1.000
_cell.length_c   1.000
_cell.angle_alpha   90.00
_cell.angle_beta   90.00
_cell.angle_gamma   90.00
#
_symmetry.space_group_name_H-M   'P 1'
#
loop_
_entity.id
_entity.type
_entity.pdbx_description
1 polymer ?
#
loop_
_entity_poly.entity_id
_entity_poly.type
_entity_poly.pdbx_seq_one_letter_code
_entity_poly.pdbx_strand_id
1 'polypeptide(L)'
;GVGINRITAPTQTGKTYDFADAPTKLLTTVQDCWVMHPGESWHGFKDIPDNWSMLDPIKVSILAPGMGEDGELEETGVPAALVTAWLGRHGIVPTRTTDFQIMFLFSMGVTRGKWG
;
A
#
# COMPACT_ATOMS: atom_id res chain seq x y z
N GLY A 1 4.08 -10.82 -0.23
CA GLY A 1 3.26 -10.06 -1.19
C GLY A 1 3.77 -8.63 -1.29
N VAL A 2 3.68 -8.01 -2.47
CA VAL A 2 4.26 -6.69 -2.80
C VAL A 2 3.55 -5.57 -2.04
N GLY A 3 3.96 -5.20 -0.82
CA GLY A 3 3.33 -4.13 -0.04
C GLY A 3 4.29 -3.52 0.99
N ILE A 4 4.09 -2.25 1.37
CA ILE A 4 5.00 -1.57 2.30
C ILE A 4 4.97 -2.28 3.65
N ASN A 5 6.03 -3.03 3.94
CA ASN A 5 6.13 -3.80 5.18
C ASN A 5 7.01 -3.10 6.21
N ARG A 6 8.03 -2.34 5.76
CA ARG A 6 9.04 -1.74 6.62
C ARG A 6 9.35 -0.31 6.19
N ILE A 7 9.57 0.56 7.17
CA ILE A 7 9.95 1.96 6.98
C ILE A 7 11.19 2.26 7.80
N THR A 8 12.15 2.95 7.17
CA THR A 8 13.29 3.51 7.88
C THR A 8 13.02 5.00 8.11
N ALA A 9 13.12 5.47 9.35
CA ALA A 9 12.96 6.88 9.62
C ALA A 9 14.20 7.66 9.13
N PRO A 10 14.09 8.66 8.25
CA PRO A 10 15.22 9.46 7.77
C PRO A 10 15.74 10.46 8.82
N THR A 11 15.11 10.53 10.00
CA THR A 11 15.58 11.41 11.08
C THR A 11 16.75 10.77 11.83
N GLN A 12 17.68 11.59 12.33
CA GLN A 12 18.98 11.31 12.98
C GLN A 12 19.10 10.08 13.91
N THR A 13 17.99 9.45 14.31
CA THR A 13 17.96 8.20 15.08
C THR A 13 18.31 6.96 14.27
N GLY A 14 18.14 6.96 12.93
CA GLY A 14 18.37 5.79 12.07
C GLY A 14 17.50 4.58 12.43
N LYS A 15 16.41 4.79 13.17
CA LYS A 15 15.57 3.71 13.69
C LYS A 15 14.62 3.20 12.61
N THR A 16 14.61 1.88 12.43
CA THR A 16 13.71 1.16 11.53
C THR A 16 12.46 0.71 12.29
N TYR A 17 11.32 0.77 11.60
CA TYR A 17 10.01 0.37 12.10
C TYR A 17 9.34 -0.52 11.06
N ASP A 18 8.55 -1.49 11.51
CA ASP A 18 7.54 -2.09 10.64
C ASP A 18 6.44 -1.04 10.38
N PHE A 19 5.82 -1.07 9.20
CA PHE A 19 4.83 -0.05 8.81
C PHE A 19 3.70 0.05 9.84
N ALA A 20 3.27 -1.09 10.39
CA ALA A 20 2.21 -1.17 11.40
C ALA A 20 2.57 -0.51 12.74
N ASP A 21 3.86 -0.49 13.10
CA ASP A 21 4.36 0.02 14.38
C ASP A 21 4.96 1.43 14.29
N ALA A 22 5.12 1.94 13.07
CA ALA A 22 5.68 3.26 12.84
C ALA A 22 4.75 4.36 13.41
N PRO A 23 5.29 5.40 14.07
CA PRO A 23 4.46 6.50 14.56
C PRO A 23 3.68 7.16 13.43
N THR A 24 2.37 7.34 13.59
CA THR A 24 1.53 7.97 12.54
C THR A 24 2.02 9.35 12.12
N LYS A 25 2.57 10.14 13.05
CA LYS A 25 3.19 11.43 12.76
C LYS A 25 4.38 11.30 11.80
N LEU A 26 5.17 10.23 11.90
CA LEU A 26 6.26 9.93 10.96
C LEU A 26 5.67 9.70 9.56
N LEU A 27 4.72 8.77 9.45
CA LEU A 27 4.09 8.41 8.18
C LEU A 27 3.37 9.58 7.49
N THR A 28 2.77 10.48 8.28
CA THR A 28 1.96 11.60 7.75
C THR A 28 2.76 12.84 7.39
N THR A 29 4.01 12.95 7.84
CA THR A 29 4.82 14.18 7.65
C THR A 29 6.15 13.95 6.95
N VAL A 30 6.62 12.70 6.85
CA VAL A 30 7.92 12.38 6.28
C VAL A 30 7.76 11.71 4.92
N GLN A 31 8.29 12.36 3.89
CA GLN A 31 8.18 11.91 2.50
C GLN A 31 8.94 10.61 2.24
N ASP A 32 10.11 10.43 2.87
CA ASP A 32 11.00 9.27 2.71
C ASP A 32 10.29 7.94 3.00
N CYS A 33 9.29 7.95 3.89
CA CYS A 33 8.45 6.80 4.17
C CYS A 33 7.66 6.26 2.95
N TRP A 34 7.60 7.04 1.87
CA TRP A 34 6.82 6.75 0.68
C TRP A 34 7.67 6.74 -0.61
N VAL A 35 8.96 7.07 -0.51
CA VAL A 35 9.88 7.05 -1.66
C VAL A 35 10.16 5.60 -2.06
N MET A 36 10.22 5.33 -3.36
CA MET A 36 10.55 3.99 -3.88
C MET A 36 12.06 3.88 -4.06
N HIS A 37 12.74 3.33 -3.04
CA HIS A 37 14.20 3.21 -3.08
C HIS A 37 14.65 1.95 -3.85
N PRO A 38 15.78 2.01 -4.57
CA PRO A 38 16.30 0.84 -5.27
C PRO A 38 16.56 -0.33 -4.31
N GLY A 39 16.07 -1.51 -4.67
CA GLY A 39 16.27 -2.75 -3.88
C GLY A 39 15.18 -3.03 -2.84
N GLU A 40 14.19 -2.15 -2.67
CA GLU A 40 13.03 -2.44 -1.83
C GLU A 40 12.00 -3.29 -2.61
N SER A 41 11.65 -4.46 -2.08
CA SER A 41 10.76 -5.40 -2.79
C SER A 41 9.29 -4.97 -2.79
N TRP A 42 8.89 -4.11 -1.85
CA TRP A 42 7.49 -3.77 -1.61
C TRP A 42 6.80 -3.07 -2.78
N HIS A 43 7.55 -2.37 -3.64
CA HIS A 43 6.99 -1.64 -4.77
C HIS A 43 7.01 -2.45 -6.07
N GLY A 44 7.73 -3.58 -6.13
CA GLY A 44 7.77 -4.48 -7.30
C GLY A 44 8.52 -3.94 -8.53
N PHE A 45 8.89 -2.65 -8.57
CA PHE A 45 9.71 -2.10 -9.65
C PHE A 45 11.19 -2.52 -9.56
N LYS A 46 11.63 -3.32 -10.52
CA LYS A 46 13.05 -3.68 -10.70
C LYS A 46 13.83 -2.50 -11.29
N ASP A 47 15.06 -2.29 -10.82
CA ASP A 47 16.03 -1.32 -11.34
C ASP A 47 15.52 0.15 -11.36
N ILE A 48 14.67 0.52 -10.40
CA ILE A 48 14.20 1.90 -10.26
C ILE A 48 15.35 2.82 -9.80
N PRO A 49 15.54 4.00 -10.40
CA PRO A 49 16.50 4.99 -9.90
C PRO A 49 16.06 5.56 -8.56
N ASP A 50 17.02 5.89 -7.70
CA ASP A 50 16.72 6.50 -6.41
C ASP A 50 16.11 7.90 -6.56
N ASN A 51 15.23 8.28 -5.63
CA ASN A 51 14.51 9.55 -5.63
C ASN A 51 13.73 9.85 -6.93
N TRP A 52 13.34 8.81 -7.68
CA TRP A 52 12.61 8.98 -8.94
C TRP A 52 11.10 9.12 -8.76
N SER A 53 10.52 8.33 -7.86
CA SER A 53 9.08 8.32 -7.61
C SER A 53 8.75 7.99 -6.16
N MET A 54 7.53 8.34 -5.75
CA MET A 54 6.97 8.02 -4.45
C MET A 54 5.53 7.53 -4.58
N LEU A 55 5.08 6.74 -3.61
CA LEU A 55 3.68 6.36 -3.46
C LEU A 55 2.90 7.55 -2.88
N ASP A 56 1.73 7.82 -3.43
CA ASP A 56 0.82 8.82 -2.86
C ASP A 56 0.03 8.21 -1.67
N PRO A 57 0.17 8.73 -0.44
CA PRO A 57 -0.50 8.18 0.74
C PRO A 57 -2.03 8.15 0.65
N ILE A 58 -2.66 9.01 -0.17
CA ILE A 58 -4.13 9.05 -0.30
C ILE A 58 -4.69 8.03 -1.30
N LYS A 59 -3.82 7.40 -2.10
CA LYS A 59 -4.17 6.38 -3.10
C LYS A 59 -3.94 4.99 -2.52
N VAL A 60 -4.76 4.64 -1.51
CA VAL A 60 -4.58 3.39 -0.76
C VAL A 60 -4.99 2.20 -1.62
N SER A 61 -4.04 1.29 -1.81
CA SER A 61 -4.26 0.03 -2.52
C SER A 61 -4.18 -1.13 -1.54
N ILE A 62 -5.24 -1.92 -1.44
CA ILE A 62 -5.29 -3.15 -0.67
C ILE A 62 -5.00 -4.31 -1.60
N LEU A 63 -4.13 -5.22 -1.15
CA LEU A 63 -3.74 -6.39 -1.91
C LEU A 63 -4.39 -7.63 -1.31
N ALA A 64 -5.07 -8.38 -2.16
CA ALA A 64 -5.60 -9.69 -1.84
C ALA A 64 -4.49 -10.75 -1.98
N PRO A 65 -4.50 -11.80 -1.15
CA PRO A 65 -3.53 -12.89 -1.25
C PRO A 65 -3.69 -13.65 -2.57
N GLY A 66 -2.61 -14.26 -3.07
CA GLY A 66 -2.61 -15.00 -4.33
C GLY A 66 -1.51 -14.60 -5.32
N MET A 67 -0.79 -13.51 -5.06
CA MET A 67 0.39 -13.10 -5.83
C MET A 67 1.62 -13.09 -4.92
N GLY A 68 2.59 -13.95 -5.25
CA GLY A 68 3.87 -14.10 -4.56
C GLY A 68 4.78 -12.88 -4.74
N GLU A 69 5.88 -12.85 -3.99
CA GLU A 69 6.90 -11.79 -4.10
C GLU A 69 7.80 -11.95 -5.32
N ASP A 70 7.83 -13.15 -5.87
CA ASP A 70 8.47 -13.51 -7.14
C ASP A 70 7.65 -13.11 -8.37
N GLY A 71 6.40 -12.65 -8.17
CA GLY A 71 5.46 -12.33 -9.24
C GLY A 71 4.72 -13.54 -9.79
N GLU A 72 4.84 -14.71 -9.15
CA GLU A 72 4.11 -15.91 -9.51
C GLU A 72 2.83 -16.05 -8.67
N LEU A 73 1.85 -16.78 -9.21
CA LEU A 73 0.61 -17.05 -8.51
C LEU A 73 0.82 -18.10 -7.42
N GLU A 74 0.29 -17.83 -6.22
CA GLU A 74 0.30 -18.78 -5.11
C GLU A 74 -0.74 -19.90 -5.34
N GLU A 75 -0.55 -21.08 -4.72
CA GLU A 75 -1.50 -22.20 -4.83
C GLU A 75 -2.92 -21.84 -4.34
N THR A 76 -3.01 -20.90 -3.40
CA THR A 76 -4.25 -20.39 -2.86
C THR A 76 -4.27 -18.87 -2.94
N GLY A 77 -5.42 -18.30 -3.29
CA GLY A 77 -5.59 -16.85 -3.34
C GLY A 77 -7.04 -16.42 -3.20
N VAL A 78 -7.24 -15.13 -3.02
CA VAL A 78 -8.56 -14.50 -2.95
C VAL A 78 -8.67 -13.50 -4.11
N PRO A 79 -9.52 -13.76 -5.12
CA PRO A 79 -9.69 -12.82 -6.22
C PRO A 79 -10.26 -11.48 -5.73
N ALA A 80 -9.62 -10.37 -6.10
CA ALA A 80 -10.08 -9.04 -5.72
C ALA A 80 -11.49 -8.72 -6.26
N ALA A 81 -11.88 -9.34 -7.38
CA ALA A 81 -13.24 -9.25 -7.92
C ALA A 81 -14.32 -9.72 -6.92
N LEU A 82 -14.04 -10.79 -6.15
CA LEU A 82 -14.98 -11.30 -5.14
C LEU A 82 -15.13 -10.31 -3.99
N VAL A 83 -14.01 -9.74 -3.54
CA VAL A 83 -13.99 -8.73 -2.48
C VAL A 83 -14.71 -7.45 -2.93
N THR A 84 -14.50 -7.00 -4.17
CA THR A 84 -15.21 -5.86 -4.75
C THR A 84 -16.72 -6.10 -4.83
N ALA A 85 -17.16 -7.30 -5.21
CA ALA A 85 -18.59 -7.63 -5.21
C ALA A 85 -19.19 -7.58 -3.79
N TRP A 86 -18.46 -8.06 -2.78
CA TRP A 86 -18.88 -7.97 -1.38
C TRP A 86 -18.99 -6.51 -0.91
N LEU A 87 -17.99 -5.67 -1.21
CA LEU A 87 -17.98 -4.25 -0.88
C LEU A 87 -19.15 -3.51 -1.54
N GLY A 88 -19.43 -3.81 -2.82
CA GLY A 88 -20.54 -3.22 -3.56
C GLY A 88 -21.90 -3.48 -2.91
N ARG A 89 -22.11 -4.68 -2.34
CA ARG A 89 -23.34 -5.00 -1.58
C ARG A 89 -23.52 -4.16 -0.31
N HIS A 90 -22.43 -3.62 0.23
CA HIS A 90 -22.42 -2.75 1.40
C HIS A 90 -22.35 -1.26 1.03
N GLY A 91 -22.54 -0.91 -0.25
CA GLY A 91 -22.51 0.48 -0.72
C GLY A 91 -21.11 1.09 -0.78
N ILE A 92 -20.06 0.26 -0.81
CA ILE A 92 -18.67 0.71 -0.94
C ILE A 92 -18.19 0.37 -2.35
N VAL A 93 -17.83 1.39 -3.13
CA VAL A 93 -17.35 1.23 -4.50
C VAL A 93 -15.86 1.62 -4.55
N PRO A 94 -14.95 0.66 -4.84
CA PRO A 94 -13.54 0.99 -5.02
C PRO A 94 -13.31 1.78 -6.31
N THR A 95 -12.23 2.56 -6.35
CA THR A 95 -11.85 3.38 -7.51
C THR A 95 -11.25 2.54 -8.63
N ARG A 96 -10.55 1.46 -8.29
CA ARG A 96 -9.98 0.51 -9.24
C ARG A 96 -9.93 -0.89 -8.62
N THR A 97 -10.18 -1.91 -9.41
CA THR A 97 -10.00 -3.32 -9.06
C THR A 97 -9.25 -4.02 -10.18
N THR A 98 -8.18 -4.74 -9.85
CA THR A 98 -7.45 -5.65 -10.75
C THR A 98 -7.62 -7.10 -10.23
N ASP A 99 -6.73 -8.03 -10.59
CA ASP A 99 -6.82 -9.42 -10.13
C ASP A 99 -6.62 -9.57 -8.61
N PHE A 100 -5.67 -8.83 -8.04
CA PHE A 100 -5.33 -8.86 -6.62
C PHE A 100 -5.29 -7.47 -5.95
N GLN A 101 -5.50 -6.37 -6.67
CA GLN A 101 -5.46 -5.02 -6.11
C GLN A 101 -6.84 -4.39 -6.06
N ILE A 102 -7.17 -3.74 -4.94
CA ILE A 102 -8.38 -2.93 -4.76
C ILE A 102 -7.94 -1.55 -4.25
N MET A 103 -8.20 -0.50 -5.03
CA MET A 103 -7.78 0.86 -4.71
C MET A 103 -8.96 1.70 -4.22
N PHE A 104 -8.72 2.44 -3.13
CA PHE A 104 -9.62 3.46 -2.60
C PHE A 104 -8.96 4.82 -2.68
N LEU A 105 -9.67 5.78 -3.27
CA LEU A 105 -9.23 7.17 -3.30
C LEU A 105 -9.76 7.92 -2.08
N PHE A 106 -8.85 8.41 -1.24
CA PHE A 106 -9.19 9.29 -0.14
C PHE A 106 -9.16 10.74 -0.61
N SER A 107 -10.27 11.45 -0.44
CA SER A 107 -10.39 12.89 -0.73
C SER A 107 -10.86 13.65 0.50
N MET A 108 -10.81 14.98 0.46
CA MET A 108 -11.30 15.84 1.55
C MET A 108 -12.78 15.60 1.91
N GLY A 109 -13.57 15.02 1.01
CA GLY A 109 -14.97 14.66 1.26
C GLY A 109 -15.16 13.41 2.12
N VAL A 110 -14.07 12.69 2.44
CA VAL A 110 -14.11 11.55 3.37
C VAL A 110 -14.08 12.08 4.81
N THR A 111 -15.13 11.80 5.58
CA THR A 111 -15.20 12.21 6.99
C THR A 111 -14.25 11.39 7.85
N ARG A 112 -13.64 12.06 8.86
CA ARG A 112 -12.88 11.39 9.94
C ARG A 112 -13.87 10.45 10.66
N GLY A 113 -13.70 9.14 10.54
CA GLY A 113 -14.66 8.15 11.07
C GLY A 113 -15.11 7.10 10.05
N LYS A 114 -15.00 7.36 8.75
CA LYS A 114 -15.48 6.40 7.73
C LYS A 114 -14.59 5.14 7.60
N TRP A 115 -13.41 5.17 8.19
CA TRP A 115 -12.37 4.14 8.08
C TRP A 115 -11.57 3.92 9.39
N GLY A 116 -12.00 4.54 10.51
CA GLY A 116 -11.35 4.50 11.82
C GLY A 116 -12.11 5.31 12.86
#